data_AF-A0A3D9CD87-F1
#
_entry.id   AF-A0A3D9CD87-F1
#
_cell.length_a   1.000
_cell.length_b   1.000
_cell.length_c   1.000
_cell.angle_alpha   90.00
_cell.angle_beta   90.00
_cell.angle_gamma   90.00
#
_symmetry.space_group_name_H-M   'P 1'
#
loop_
_entity.id
_entity.type
_entity.pdbx_description
1 polymer ?
#
loop_
_entity_poly.entity_id
_entity_poly.type
_entity_poly.pdbx_seq_one_letter_code
_entity_poly.pdbx_strand_id
1 'polypeptide(L)'
;MKLNKSKNIDILVKVPVELIANKPVIYTLKNNTDNTYIIDPYGFVGKSYWELNNEILNPINFSRGYYSREDEDCRNDLIILKPKQKIDTILSLNYMERGIYDFSKTGNYSRNIESRHSKENGMPLSCKQYINALEKKGYIMLEDNIVAKIPFVK
;
A
#
# COMPACT_ATOMS: atom_id res chain seq x y z
N MET A 1 3.06 14.04 -3.54
CA MET A 1 4.11 13.68 -2.58
C MET A 1 4.60 12.28 -2.89
N LYS A 2 5.92 12.04 -2.88
CA LYS A 2 6.50 10.70 -3.01
C LYS A 2 6.62 10.04 -1.63
N LEU A 3 6.23 8.77 -1.52
CA LEU A 3 6.11 8.04 -0.25
C LEU A 3 7.30 7.15 0.07
N ASN A 4 7.92 6.57 -0.96
CA ASN A 4 9.03 5.64 -0.84
C ASN A 4 10.37 6.30 -1.19
N LYS A 5 11.49 5.65 -0.85
CA LYS A 5 12.85 6.15 -1.17
C LYS A 5 13.45 5.53 -2.44
N SER A 6 12.84 4.47 -2.98
CA SER A 6 13.33 3.79 -4.19
C SER A 6 13.51 4.77 -5.36
N LYS A 7 14.57 4.59 -6.14
CA LYS A 7 14.77 5.33 -7.40
C LYS A 7 14.08 4.66 -8.59
N ASN A 8 13.77 3.37 -8.46
CA ASN A 8 13.27 2.54 -9.56
C ASN A 8 11.78 2.74 -9.77
N ILE A 9 11.00 2.71 -8.68
CA ILE A 9 9.57 2.95 -8.68
C ILE A 9 9.29 4.17 -7.81
N ASP A 10 8.46 5.09 -8.27
CA ASP A 10 7.86 6.12 -7.42
C ASP A 10 6.47 5.67 -6.99
N ILE A 11 6.20 5.75 -5.70
CA ILE A 11 4.86 5.62 -5.12
C ILE A 11 4.43 7.01 -4.70
N LEU A 12 3.46 7.59 -5.41
CA LEU A 12 3.04 8.97 -5.24
C LEU A 12 1.60 9.03 -4.72
N VAL A 13 1.31 10.06 -3.93
CA VAL A 13 -0.06 10.41 -3.53
C VAL A 13 -0.27 11.92 -3.68
N LYS A 14 -1.45 12.33 -4.13
CA LYS A 14 -1.83 13.75 -4.17
C LYS A 14 -2.23 14.19 -2.77
N VAL A 15 -1.66 15.30 -2.28
CA VAL A 15 -1.88 15.81 -0.92
C VAL A 15 -2.39 17.26 -0.94
N PRO A 16 -3.16 17.70 0.09
CA PRO A 16 -3.73 16.85 1.14
C PRO A 16 -4.78 15.89 0.57
N VAL A 17 -4.89 14.70 1.16
CA VAL A 17 -5.88 13.70 0.73
C VAL A 17 -7.23 14.01 1.38
N GLU A 18 -8.30 14.00 0.61
CA GLU A 18 -9.65 14.18 1.15
C GLU A 18 -10.06 12.95 1.97
N LEU A 19 -10.41 13.15 3.25
CA LEU A 19 -10.79 12.07 4.16
C LEU A 19 -12.30 11.77 4.09
N ILE A 20 -12.69 11.11 3.00
CA ILE A 20 -14.06 10.59 2.84
C ILE A 20 -14.11 9.15 3.35
N ALA A 21 -15.03 8.89 4.29
CA ALA A 21 -15.29 7.53 4.75
C ALA A 21 -15.65 6.62 3.58
N ASN A 22 -15.05 5.43 3.51
CA ASN A 22 -15.25 4.43 2.45
C ASN A 22 -14.69 4.79 1.06
N LYS A 23 -14.01 5.92 0.87
CA LYS A 23 -13.30 6.22 -0.38
C LYS A 23 -11.84 5.77 -0.27
N PRO A 24 -11.35 4.88 -1.13
CA PRO A 24 -9.95 4.47 -1.10
C PRO A 24 -9.04 5.62 -1.54
N VAL A 25 -7.83 5.66 -0.98
CA VAL A 25 -6.79 6.59 -1.42
C VAL A 25 -6.20 6.05 -2.73
N ILE A 26 -6.18 6.91 -3.75
CA ILE A 26 -5.54 6.60 -5.03
C ILE A 26 -4.06 6.99 -4.96
N TYR A 27 -3.22 6.04 -5.32
CA TYR A 27 -1.78 6.21 -5.46
C TYR A 27 -1.41 6.12 -6.93
N THR A 28 -0.42 6.91 -7.33
CA THR A 28 0.20 6.78 -8.63
C THR A 28 1.48 5.96 -8.48
N LEU A 29 1.56 4.85 -9.20
CA LEU A 29 2.79 4.09 -9.37
C LEU A 29 3.46 4.55 -10.67
N LYS A 30 4.75 4.87 -10.61
CA LYS A 30 5.55 5.24 -11.79
C LYS A 30 6.82 4.41 -11.83
N ASN A 31 7.02 3.66 -12.89
CA ASN A 31 8.26 2.97 -13.16
C ASN A 31 9.23 3.89 -13.89
N ASN A 32 10.41 4.10 -13.31
CA ASN A 32 11.46 4.94 -13.91
C ASN A 32 12.51 4.11 -14.67
N THR A 33 12.42 2.78 -14.65
CA THR A 33 13.41 1.86 -15.24
C THR A 33 12.86 1.18 -16.50
N ASP A 34 13.70 0.34 -17.11
CA ASP A 34 13.37 -0.50 -18.26
C ASP A 34 12.96 -1.94 -17.86
N ASN A 35 12.85 -2.22 -16.56
CA ASN A 35 12.41 -3.50 -16.04
C ASN A 35 10.89 -3.54 -15.85
N THR A 36 10.30 -4.74 -15.84
CA THR A 36 8.89 -4.94 -15.43
C THR A 36 8.83 -5.34 -13.96
N TYR A 37 7.97 -4.69 -13.19
CA TYR A 37 7.81 -4.99 -11.76
C TYR A 37 6.49 -5.68 -11.46
N ILE A 38 6.55 -6.58 -10.48
CA ILE A 38 5.38 -7.18 -9.84
C ILE A 38 5.19 -6.45 -8.51
N ILE A 39 3.98 -5.95 -8.27
CA ILE A 39 3.63 -5.24 -7.05
C ILE A 39 2.37 -5.89 -6.50
N ASP A 40 2.42 -6.33 -5.24
CA ASP A 40 1.23 -6.75 -4.53
C ASP A 40 0.58 -5.54 -3.87
N PRO A 41 -0.65 -5.16 -4.23
CA PRO A 41 -1.34 -4.04 -3.58
C PRO A 41 -1.50 -4.24 -2.06
N TYR A 42 -1.38 -5.48 -1.56
CA TYR A 42 -1.42 -5.83 -0.14
C TYR A 42 -0.05 -6.23 0.44
N GLY A 43 1.03 -6.10 -0.32
CA GLY A 43 2.36 -6.56 0.09
C GLY A 43 3.03 -5.69 1.16
N PHE A 44 2.53 -4.48 1.43
CA PHE A 44 3.07 -3.61 2.48
C PHE A 44 2.58 -4.03 3.87
N VAL A 45 3.50 -4.47 4.71
CA VAL A 45 3.26 -4.87 6.10
C VAL A 45 4.14 -4.06 7.03
N GLY A 46 3.56 -3.57 8.14
CA GLY A 46 4.30 -2.80 9.13
C GLY A 46 3.38 -2.14 10.16
N LYS A 47 3.69 -0.89 10.50
CA LYS A 47 2.98 -0.09 11.49
C LYS A 47 2.36 1.13 10.82
N SER A 48 1.16 1.48 11.27
CA SER A 48 0.52 2.73 10.93
C SER A 48 -0.33 3.22 12.09
N TYR A 49 -0.48 4.53 12.20
CA TYR A 49 -1.40 5.15 13.14
C TYR A 49 -1.88 6.49 12.59
N TRP A 50 -3.01 6.95 13.12
CA TRP A 50 -3.62 8.22 12.75
C TRP A 50 -3.42 9.26 13.84
N GLU A 51 -3.30 10.51 13.42
CA GLU A 51 -3.34 11.67 14.29
C GLU A 51 -4.48 12.60 13.86
N LEU A 52 -5.09 13.30 14.83
CA LEU A 52 -5.97 14.45 14.61
C LEU A 52 -5.33 15.65 15.33
N ASN A 53 -5.04 16.73 14.59
CA ASN A 53 -4.41 17.93 15.14
C ASN A 53 -3.11 17.63 15.93
N ASN A 54 -2.31 16.68 15.44
CA ASN A 54 -1.07 16.17 16.04
C ASN A 54 -1.24 15.31 17.31
N GLU A 55 -2.46 14.94 17.69
CA GLU A 55 -2.71 13.97 18.76
C GLU A 55 -3.02 12.59 18.16
N ILE A 56 -2.37 11.55 18.68
CA ILE A 56 -2.58 10.17 18.22
C ILE A 56 -4.03 9.75 18.53
N LEU A 57 -4.73 9.25 17.50
CA LEU A 57 -6.06 8.68 17.66
C LEU A 57 -5.97 7.28 18.23
N ASN A 58 -6.80 7.01 19.23
CA ASN A 58 -7.04 5.65 19.70
C ASN A 58 -8.06 4.97 18.77
N PRO A 59 -7.82 3.73 18.34
CA PRO A 59 -8.82 2.94 17.63
C PRO A 59 -10.07 2.75 18.49
N ILE A 60 -11.25 2.97 17.91
CA ILE A 60 -12.53 2.71 18.56
C ILE A 60 -12.85 1.21 18.61
N ASN A 61 -12.24 0.42 17.73
CA ASN A 61 -12.37 -1.03 17.69
C ASN A 61 -11.17 -1.66 16.96
N PHE A 62 -10.95 -2.95 17.22
CA PHE A 62 -10.02 -3.81 16.50
C PHE A 62 -10.79 -5.00 15.93
N SER A 63 -11.43 -4.80 14.78
CA SER A 63 -12.30 -5.80 14.17
C SER A 63 -12.10 -5.84 12.66
N ARG A 64 -10.96 -6.39 12.24
CA ARG A 64 -10.85 -6.98 10.91
C ARG A 64 -10.52 -8.45 11.10
N GLY A 65 -11.42 -9.33 10.66
CA GLY A 65 -11.11 -10.75 10.50
C GLY A 65 -9.87 -10.90 9.60
N TYR A 66 -9.25 -12.08 9.62
CA TYR A 66 -8.20 -12.37 8.65
C TYR A 66 -8.80 -12.26 7.25
N TYR A 67 -8.34 -11.29 6.45
CA TYR A 67 -8.58 -11.32 5.02
C TYR A 67 -7.76 -12.47 4.47
N SER A 68 -8.40 -13.61 4.17
CA SER A 68 -7.77 -14.68 3.43
C SER A 68 -7.96 -14.37 1.95
N ARG A 69 -6.86 -14.07 1.25
CA ARG A 69 -6.88 -14.05 -0.21
C ARG A 69 -6.84 -15.48 -0.69
N GLU A 70 -7.85 -15.86 -1.46
CA GLU A 70 -7.84 -17.15 -2.16
C GLU A 70 -6.92 -17.06 -3.40
N ASP A 71 -6.65 -18.22 -4.00
CA ASP A 71 -5.58 -18.38 -4.99
C ASP A 71 -5.79 -17.55 -6.26
N GLU A 72 -7.02 -17.45 -6.76
CA GLU A 72 -7.35 -16.67 -7.96
C GLU A 72 -7.28 -15.16 -7.70
N ASP A 73 -7.78 -14.71 -6.55
CA ASP A 73 -7.74 -13.31 -6.14
C ASP A 73 -6.31 -12.79 -6.15
N CYS A 74 -5.36 -13.59 -5.65
CA CYS A 74 -3.98 -13.13 -5.61
C CYS A 74 -3.42 -12.85 -7.01
N ARG A 75 -3.68 -13.72 -7.98
CA ARG A 75 -3.17 -13.53 -9.35
C ARG A 75 -3.81 -12.34 -10.04
N ASN A 76 -5.10 -12.11 -9.80
CA ASN A 76 -5.88 -11.05 -10.44
C ASN A 76 -5.54 -9.66 -9.89
N ASP A 77 -5.18 -9.57 -8.61
CA ASP A 77 -4.85 -8.30 -7.96
C ASP A 77 -3.40 -7.85 -8.20
N LEU A 78 -2.48 -8.77 -8.56
CA LEU A 78 -1.07 -8.41 -8.77
C LEU A 78 -0.95 -7.33 -9.84
N ILE A 79 -0.30 -6.23 -9.48
CA ILE A 79 -0.02 -5.14 -10.39
C ILE A 79 1.24 -5.47 -11.16
N ILE A 80 1.11 -5.59 -12.49
CA ILE A 80 2.23 -5.70 -13.41
C ILE A 80 2.54 -4.32 -13.97
N LEU A 81 3.63 -3.71 -13.48
CA LEU A 81 4.04 -2.37 -13.87
C LEU A 81 5.15 -2.44 -14.92
N LYS A 82 4.77 -2.17 -16.18
CA LYS A 82 5.65 -2.23 -17.35
C LYS A 82 6.74 -1.15 -17.34
N PRO A 83 7.79 -1.28 -18.17
CA PRO A 83 8.82 -0.26 -18.34
C PRO A 83 8.22 1.12 -18.61
N LYS A 84 8.72 2.13 -17.91
CA LYS A 84 8.29 3.54 -18.02
C LYS A 84 6.78 3.79 -17.79
N GLN A 85 6.03 2.79 -17.34
CA GLN A 85 4.59 2.90 -17.17
C GLN A 85 4.26 3.75 -15.94
N LYS A 86 3.18 4.50 -16.05
CA LYS A 86 2.54 5.23 -14.95
C LYS A 86 1.08 4.80 -14.87
N ILE A 87 0.62 4.39 -13.69
CA ILE A 87 -0.77 4.00 -13.44
C ILE A 87 -1.25 4.58 -12.12
N ASP A 88 -2.55 4.81 -12.03
CA ASP A 88 -3.23 5.12 -10.78
C ASP A 88 -3.90 3.84 -10.25
N THR A 89 -3.75 3.57 -8.96
CA THR A 89 -4.20 2.32 -8.32
C THR A 89 -4.46 2.53 -6.83
N ILE A 90 -4.90 1.48 -6.15
CA ILE A 90 -5.10 1.43 -4.70
C ILE A 90 -4.02 0.53 -4.10
N LEU A 91 -3.44 0.97 -2.98
CA LEU A 91 -2.47 0.19 -2.19
C LEU A 91 -2.91 0.18 -0.74
N SER A 92 -2.78 -0.99 -0.10
CA SER A 92 -2.82 -1.11 1.34
C SER A 92 -1.42 -0.88 1.90
N LEU A 93 -1.14 0.34 2.37
CA LEU A 93 0.17 0.69 2.95
C LEU A 93 0.45 0.06 4.34
N ASN A 94 -0.54 -0.63 4.92
CA ASN A 94 -0.35 -1.55 6.04
C ASN A 94 -1.47 -2.58 6.04
N TYR A 95 -1.25 -3.72 5.39
CA TYR A 95 -2.24 -4.79 5.29
C TYR A 95 -2.68 -5.35 6.65
N MET A 96 -1.80 -5.30 7.66
CA MET A 96 -2.08 -5.80 9.00
C MET A 96 -2.80 -4.77 9.90
N GLU A 97 -3.15 -3.59 9.39
CA GLU A 97 -3.90 -2.59 10.16
C GLU A 97 -5.31 -3.09 10.49
N ARG A 98 -5.54 -3.38 11.78
CA ARG A 98 -6.83 -3.83 12.33
C ARG A 98 -7.61 -2.71 13.03
N GLY A 99 -6.97 -1.57 13.27
CA GLY A 99 -7.56 -0.44 13.96
C GLY A 99 -8.65 0.22 13.11
N ILE A 100 -9.84 0.36 13.70
CA ILE A 100 -10.92 1.19 13.17
C ILE A 100 -10.85 2.50 13.94
N TYR A 101 -10.75 3.62 13.23
CA TYR A 101 -10.59 4.95 13.80
C TYR A 101 -11.86 5.77 13.58
N ASP A 102 -12.19 6.64 14.55
CA ASP A 102 -13.27 7.61 14.39
C ASP A 102 -12.77 8.85 13.65
N PHE A 103 -13.34 9.10 12.48
CA PHE A 103 -13.08 10.27 11.65
C PHE A 103 -14.25 11.26 11.68
N SER A 104 -15.12 11.23 12.70
CA SER A 104 -16.31 12.10 12.79
C SER A 104 -15.99 13.59 12.95
N LYS A 105 -14.84 13.92 13.55
CA LYS A 105 -14.43 15.30 13.84
C LYS A 105 -13.87 16.00 12.60
N THR A 106 -14.10 17.31 12.50
CA THR A 106 -13.40 18.18 11.52
C THR A 106 -12.01 18.50 12.04
N GLY A 107 -11.01 18.54 11.14
CA GLY A 107 -9.66 18.92 11.51
C GLY A 107 -8.59 18.38 10.57
N ASN A 108 -7.33 18.59 10.96
CA ASN A 108 -6.18 18.14 10.19
C ASN A 108 -5.81 16.73 10.63
N TYR A 109 -6.09 15.76 9.76
CA TYR A 109 -5.72 14.39 9.99
C TYR A 109 -4.36 14.10 9.38
N SER A 110 -3.63 13.16 9.97
CA SER A 110 -2.47 12.58 9.30
C SER A 110 -2.37 11.09 9.56
N ARG A 111 -1.87 10.36 8.56
CA ARG A 111 -1.55 8.94 8.69
C ARG A 111 -0.04 8.79 8.66
N ASN A 112 0.52 8.33 9.77
CA ASN A 112 1.93 7.95 9.86
C ASN A 112 2.05 6.47 9.48
N ILE A 113 2.98 6.15 8.59
CA ILE A 113 3.18 4.80 8.05
C ILE A 113 4.67 4.48 8.07
N GLU A 114 4.98 3.29 8.55
CA GLU A 114 6.26 2.61 8.40
C GLU A 114 5.98 1.17 7.97
N SER A 115 6.27 0.84 6.71
CA SER A 115 5.92 -0.45 6.13
C SER A 115 6.92 -0.91 5.08
N ARG A 116 7.08 -2.23 4.95
CA ARG A 116 7.90 -2.87 3.93
C ARG A 116 7.04 -3.67 2.98
N HIS A 117 7.32 -3.59 1.68
CA HIS A 117 6.81 -4.49 0.67
C HIS A 117 7.89 -5.52 0.33
N SER A 118 7.55 -6.80 0.42
CA SER A 118 8.45 -7.90 0.10
C SER A 118 7.69 -9.14 -0.33
N LYS A 119 8.39 -10.09 -0.98
CA LYS A 119 7.85 -11.41 -1.31
C LYS A 119 7.60 -12.31 -0.08
N GLU A 120 8.16 -11.95 1.06
CA GLU A 120 8.08 -12.72 2.30
C GLU A 120 6.80 -12.42 3.09
N ASN A 121 6.21 -11.24 2.86
CA ASN A 121 5.04 -10.77 3.58
C ASN A 121 3.78 -11.53 3.17
N GLY A 122 3.15 -12.24 4.10
CA GLY A 122 1.70 -12.55 4.15
C GLY A 122 1.02 -13.24 2.95
N MET A 123 1.75 -13.59 1.90
CA MET A 123 1.18 -14.11 0.65
C MET A 123 0.85 -15.61 0.74
N PRO A 124 -0.29 -16.05 0.17
CA PRO A 124 -0.57 -17.47 -0.07
C PRO A 124 0.53 -18.16 -0.88
N LEU A 125 0.76 -19.44 -0.63
CA LEU A 125 1.82 -20.24 -1.28
C LEU A 125 1.66 -20.28 -2.81
N SER A 126 0.43 -20.41 -3.29
CA SER A 126 0.06 -20.38 -4.71
C SER A 126 0.47 -19.08 -5.40
N CYS A 127 0.32 -17.94 -4.72
CA CYS A 127 0.71 -16.65 -5.23
C CYS A 127 2.24 -16.53 -5.33
N LYS A 128 2.96 -17.04 -4.33
CA LYS A 128 4.43 -17.14 -4.37
C LYS A 128 4.89 -17.99 -5.56
N GLN A 129 4.22 -19.11 -5.85
CA GLN A 129 4.54 -19.94 -7.03
C GLN A 129 4.33 -19.18 -8.34
N TYR A 130 3.24 -18.42 -8.47
CA TYR A 130 2.98 -17.61 -9.64
C TYR A 130 4.01 -16.49 -9.82
N ILE A 131 4.35 -15.78 -8.75
CA ILE A 131 5.42 -14.76 -8.75
C ILE A 131 6.75 -15.37 -9.17
N ASN A 132 7.13 -16.54 -8.62
CA ASN A 132 8.35 -17.24 -9.02
C ASN A 132 8.35 -17.58 -10.52
N ALA A 133 7.19 -17.92 -11.10
CA ALA A 133 7.07 -18.18 -12.54
C ALA A 133 7.23 -16.91 -13.38
N LEU A 134 6.78 -15.76 -12.89
CA LEU A 134 7.00 -14.45 -13.52
C LEU A 134 8.46 -14.00 -13.38
N GLU A 135 9.09 -14.20 -12.22
CA GLU A 135 10.51 -13.87 -12.02
C GLU A 135 11.42 -14.66 -12.96
N LYS A 136 11.11 -15.94 -13.22
CA LYS A 136 11.79 -16.74 -14.25
C LYS A 136 11.66 -16.17 -15.66
N LYS A 137 10.66 -15.32 -15.93
CA LYS A 137 10.47 -14.60 -17.20
C LYS A 137 11.14 -13.21 -17.21
N GLY A 138 11.89 -12.86 -16.16
CA GLY A 138 12.60 -11.57 -16.05
C GLY A 138 11.81 -10.45 -15.37
N TYR A 139 10.67 -10.76 -14.75
CA TYR A 139 9.92 -9.79 -13.94
C TYR A 139 10.60 -9.64 -12.57
N ILE A 140 10.47 -8.47 -11.94
CA ILE A 140 11.11 -8.19 -10.66
C ILE A 140 10.04 -7.95 -9.61
N MET A 141 9.97 -8.76 -8.56
CA MET A 141 9.12 -8.44 -7.40
C MET A 141 9.63 -7.17 -6.74
N LEU A 142 8.74 -6.22 -6.48
CA LEU A 142 9.11 -4.99 -5.78
C LEU A 142 9.56 -5.32 -4.35
N GLU A 143 10.75 -4.84 -3.99
CA GLU A 143 11.22 -4.78 -2.60
C GLU A 143 11.38 -3.30 -2.25
N ASP A 144 10.56 -2.79 -1.33
CA ASP A 144 10.54 -1.36 -1.03
C ASP A 144 10.08 -1.07 0.40
N ASN A 145 10.38 0.15 0.86
CA ASN A 145 10.01 0.63 2.18
C ASN A 145 9.36 2.01 2.08
N ILE A 146 8.30 2.21 2.85
CA ILE A 146 7.63 3.49 3.03
C ILE A 146 7.81 3.93 4.47
N VAL A 147 8.28 5.16 4.65
CA VAL A 147 8.27 5.90 5.92
C VAL A 147 7.73 7.29 5.61
N ALA A 148 6.46 7.51 5.91
CA ALA A 148 5.75 8.71 5.46
C ALA A 148 4.68 9.17 6.45
N LYS A 149 4.47 10.50 6.48
CA LYS A 149 3.33 11.16 7.12
C LYS A 149 2.45 11.75 6.02
N ILE A 150 1.29 11.15 5.79
CA ILE A 150 0.35 11.59 4.75
C ILE A 150 -0.67 12.52 5.38
N PRO A 151 -0.76 13.80 4.95
CA PRO A 151 -1.76 14.73 5.45
C PRO A 151 -3.11 14.50 4.78
N PHE A 152 -4.17 14.60 5.57
CA PHE A 152 -5.57 14.47 5.17
C PHE A 152 -6.38 15.68 5.64
N VAL A 153 -7.35 16.08 4.83
CA VAL A 153 -8.31 17.15 5.16
C VAL A 153 -9.71 16.58 5.21
N LYS A 154 -10.48 17.02 6.21
CA LYS A 154 -11.89 16.68 6.39
C LYS A 154 -12.68 17.95 6.66
#